data_AF-A0A924DVF0-F1
#
_entry.id   AF-A0A924DVF0-F1
#
_cell.length_a   1.000
_cell.length_b   1.000
_cell.length_c   1.000
_cell.angle_alpha   90.00
_cell.angle_beta   90.00
_cell.angle_gamma   90.00
#
_symmetry.space_group_name_H-M   'P 1'
#
loop_
_entity.id
_entity.type
_entity.pdbx_description
1 polymer ?
#
loop_
_entity_poly.entity_id
_entity_poly.type
_entity_poly.pdbx_seq_one_letter_code
_entity_poly.pdbx_strand_id
1 'polypeptide(L)'
;MSFHAPSLTIRITRPLAALLLAAACTPTTVPGAVTPAASPAATVASPAAAPVSPVAAVPAGSVSSPAVSAENGAKGVAQWSYSGSTGAEAWGTLDASYATCATGKAQTPIDITGTVGKDLPDLAFAYQPGISQLVNNGHTVQANVPAGSVLRTGTATYTLLQYHFHAPSEHTINGQSFPLEMHFVHRDEAGRLGVVGVIYKVGATNPAYDTLVGNLPPATDGKADLPSLNPMTLLPTQFGNYQYQGSLTTPPCSEGVQWMLLRTPVELSQGQIGAFTARYANNARPIQPQGTRIVQQK
;
A
#
# COMPACT_ATOMS: atom_id res chain seq x y z
N MET A 1 -39.99 -34.37 60.18
CA MET A 1 -40.48 -33.01 59.89
C MET A 1 -40.06 -32.68 58.47
N SER A 2 -40.98 -32.83 57.52
CA SER A 2 -40.75 -32.61 56.09
C SER A 2 -40.86 -31.12 55.78
N PHE A 3 -39.92 -30.57 55.01
CA PHE A 3 -40.09 -29.27 54.35
C PHE A 3 -39.78 -29.41 52.86
N HIS A 4 -40.81 -29.12 52.06
CA HIS A 4 -40.82 -29.10 50.60
C HIS A 4 -40.10 -27.86 50.07
N ALA A 5 -39.36 -28.02 48.97
CA ALA A 5 -38.85 -26.94 48.15
C ALA A 5 -39.96 -26.41 47.20
N PRO A 6 -40.05 -25.09 46.94
CA PRO A 6 -40.97 -24.56 45.94
C PRO A 6 -40.35 -24.49 44.54
N SER A 7 -41.12 -24.92 43.54
CA SER A 7 -40.83 -24.82 42.11
C SER A 7 -40.78 -23.38 41.61
N LEU A 8 -39.75 -23.07 40.82
CA LEU A 8 -39.58 -21.81 40.11
C LEU A 8 -40.14 -21.95 38.68
N THR A 9 -41.28 -21.31 38.41
CA THR A 9 -41.91 -21.27 37.08
C THR A 9 -41.35 -20.10 36.27
N ILE A 10 -40.57 -20.39 35.24
CA ILE A 10 -40.07 -19.42 34.26
C ILE A 10 -41.22 -18.98 33.35
N ARG A 11 -41.57 -17.68 33.38
CA ARG A 11 -42.49 -17.06 32.42
C ARG A 11 -41.70 -16.64 31.17
N ILE A 12 -42.00 -17.28 30.05
CA ILE A 12 -41.49 -16.92 28.73
C ILE A 12 -42.29 -15.72 28.21
N THR A 13 -41.68 -14.54 28.17
CA THR A 13 -42.21 -13.37 27.45
C THR A 13 -41.87 -13.50 25.96
N ARG A 14 -42.90 -13.59 25.11
CA ARG A 14 -42.77 -13.55 23.64
C ARG A 14 -42.53 -12.09 23.20
N PRO A 15 -41.62 -11.80 22.25
CA PRO A 15 -41.48 -10.47 21.70
C PRO A 15 -42.61 -10.15 20.71
N LEU A 16 -43.08 -8.90 20.74
CA LEU A 16 -44.03 -8.31 19.80
C LEU A 16 -43.47 -8.39 18.37
N ALA A 17 -44.25 -8.94 17.44
CA ALA A 17 -44.03 -8.82 16.01
C ALA A 17 -44.41 -7.39 15.57
N ALA A 18 -43.43 -6.64 15.03
CA ALA A 18 -43.66 -5.37 14.37
C ALA A 18 -44.27 -5.62 12.98
N LEU A 19 -45.48 -5.12 12.78
CA LEU A 19 -46.22 -5.13 11.51
C LEU A 19 -45.61 -4.06 10.58
N LEU A 20 -44.83 -4.48 9.58
CA LEU A 20 -44.42 -3.60 8.48
C LEU A 20 -45.62 -3.35 7.55
N LEU A 21 -46.11 -2.11 7.52
CA LEU A 21 -47.03 -1.63 6.50
C LEU A 21 -46.25 -1.37 5.21
N ALA A 22 -46.46 -2.20 4.19
CA ALA A 22 -45.97 -1.94 2.84
C ALA A 22 -46.86 -0.87 2.18
N ALA A 23 -46.35 0.34 2.01
CA ALA A 23 -46.96 1.35 1.16
C ALA A 23 -46.56 1.08 -0.31
N ALA A 24 -47.52 0.61 -1.11
CA ALA A 24 -47.39 0.52 -2.56
C ALA A 24 -47.42 1.92 -3.17
N CYS A 25 -46.31 2.35 -3.77
CA CYS A 25 -46.26 3.56 -4.58
C CYS A 25 -46.61 3.19 -6.02
N THR A 26 -47.79 3.60 -6.49
CA THR A 26 -48.21 3.48 -7.89
C THR A 26 -47.63 4.65 -8.70
N PRO A 27 -47.11 4.43 -9.92
CA PRO A 27 -46.63 5.51 -10.77
C PRO A 27 -47.83 6.25 -11.39
N THR A 28 -47.99 7.52 -11.04
CA THR A 28 -48.93 8.42 -11.71
C THR A 28 -48.26 8.99 -12.96
N THR A 29 -48.84 8.70 -14.12
CA THR A 29 -48.47 9.27 -15.42
C THR A 29 -48.90 10.73 -15.52
N VAL A 30 -47.95 11.64 -15.81
CA VAL A 30 -48.23 13.02 -16.20
C VAL A 30 -48.01 13.17 -17.71
N PRO A 31 -48.99 13.63 -18.50
CA PRO A 31 -48.82 13.89 -19.92
C PRO A 31 -48.34 15.32 -20.19
N GLY A 32 -47.40 15.45 -21.14
CA GLY A 32 -47.19 16.69 -21.89
C GLY A 32 -45.99 17.54 -21.48
N ALA A 33 -44.82 17.22 -22.02
CA ALA A 33 -43.74 18.20 -22.22
C ALA A 33 -43.31 18.14 -23.69
N VAL A 34 -43.43 19.30 -24.33
CA VAL A 34 -43.21 19.57 -25.76
C VAL A 34 -41.72 19.42 -26.08
N THR A 35 -41.42 18.67 -27.14
CA THR A 35 -40.08 18.53 -27.73
C THR A 35 -39.66 19.81 -28.45
N PRO A 36 -38.45 20.37 -28.20
CA PRO A 36 -37.84 21.29 -29.14
C PRO A 36 -37.16 20.50 -30.27
N ALA A 37 -37.46 20.90 -31.50
CA ALA A 37 -36.90 20.37 -32.73
C ALA A 37 -35.38 20.54 -32.80
N ALA A 38 -34.72 19.55 -33.39
CA ALA A 38 -33.32 19.61 -33.79
C ALA A 38 -33.12 20.74 -34.82
N SER A 39 -32.11 21.59 -34.60
CA SER A 39 -31.60 22.53 -35.59
C SER A 39 -30.27 22.02 -36.16
N PRO A 40 -30.00 22.20 -37.47
CA PRO A 40 -28.89 21.57 -38.15
C PRO A 40 -27.55 22.23 -37.81
N ALA A 41 -26.51 21.38 -37.74
CA ALA A 41 -25.14 21.79 -37.54
C ALA A 41 -24.66 22.66 -38.71
N ALA A 42 -24.19 23.88 -38.39
CA ALA A 42 -23.45 24.72 -39.31
C ALA A 42 -21.99 24.26 -39.35
N THR A 43 -21.55 23.75 -40.50
CA THR A 43 -20.16 23.44 -40.82
C THR A 43 -19.37 24.73 -40.96
N VAL A 44 -18.48 25.02 -40.02
CA VAL A 44 -17.45 26.05 -40.16
C VAL A 44 -16.18 25.37 -40.68
N ALA A 45 -15.79 25.74 -41.90
CA ALA A 45 -14.54 25.33 -42.52
C ALA A 45 -13.34 25.87 -41.73
N SER A 46 -12.42 24.99 -41.34
CA SER A 46 -11.14 25.34 -40.74
C SER A 46 -10.06 25.39 -41.83
N PRO A 47 -9.15 26.39 -41.85
CA PRO A 47 -8.15 26.52 -42.89
C PRO A 47 -7.07 25.43 -42.79
N ALA A 48 -6.64 24.96 -43.95
CA ALA A 48 -5.62 23.93 -44.13
C ALA A 48 -4.29 24.30 -43.45
N ALA A 49 -3.83 23.43 -42.54
CA ALA A 49 -2.48 23.47 -42.01
C ALA A 49 -1.51 22.83 -43.03
N ALA A 50 -0.41 23.53 -43.28
CA ALA A 50 0.69 23.10 -44.16
C ALA A 50 1.38 21.81 -43.64
N PRO A 51 2.02 21.03 -44.53
CA PRO A 51 2.70 19.79 -44.14
C PRO A 51 3.98 20.11 -43.35
N VAL A 52 3.97 19.82 -42.06
CA VAL A 52 5.20 19.71 -41.27
C VAL A 52 5.85 18.36 -41.55
N SER A 53 7.09 18.39 -42.02
CA SER A 53 7.91 17.21 -42.31
C SER A 53 8.10 16.34 -41.06
N PRO A 54 8.21 15.01 -41.19
CA PRO A 54 8.44 14.12 -40.06
C PRO A 54 9.86 14.36 -39.52
N VAL A 55 9.95 14.92 -38.31
CA VAL A 55 11.19 14.87 -37.53
C VAL A 55 11.44 13.40 -37.20
N ALA A 56 12.60 12.92 -37.61
CA ALA A 56 13.05 11.55 -37.42
C ALA A 56 12.87 11.10 -35.96
N ALA A 57 12.29 9.91 -35.80
CA ALA A 57 12.25 9.21 -34.53
C ALA A 57 13.68 9.04 -34.01
N VAL A 58 14.00 9.71 -32.90
CA VAL A 58 15.18 9.39 -32.12
C VAL A 58 14.96 7.97 -31.58
N PRO A 59 15.88 7.02 -31.81
CA PRO A 59 15.71 5.67 -31.32
C PRO A 59 15.57 5.71 -29.80
N ALA A 60 14.59 4.97 -29.29
CA ALA A 60 14.41 4.72 -27.86
C ALA A 60 15.66 4.03 -27.32
N GLY A 61 16.65 4.83 -26.94
CA GLY A 61 17.76 4.41 -26.12
C GLY A 61 17.17 3.96 -24.79
N SER A 62 17.37 2.68 -24.49
CA SER A 62 17.06 2.07 -23.21
C SER A 62 17.72 2.84 -22.08
N VAL A 63 17.00 3.80 -21.50
CA VAL A 63 17.30 4.34 -20.19
C VAL A 63 16.95 3.26 -19.19
N SER A 64 17.99 2.55 -18.76
CA SER A 64 17.97 1.64 -17.63
C SER A 64 17.52 2.41 -16.40
N SER A 65 16.27 2.20 -16.00
CA SER A 65 15.78 2.55 -14.67
C SER A 65 16.69 1.90 -13.63
N PRO A 66 17.17 2.63 -12.60
CA PRO A 66 17.77 1.96 -11.46
C PRO A 66 16.64 1.17 -10.79
N ALA A 67 16.74 -0.15 -10.90
CA ALA A 67 15.87 -1.07 -10.19
C ALA A 67 15.92 -0.70 -8.70
N VAL A 68 14.75 -0.41 -8.10
CA VAL A 68 14.63 -0.27 -6.64
C VAL A 68 14.54 -1.66 -5.99
N SER A 69 15.19 -2.64 -6.63
CA SER A 69 15.39 -3.97 -6.08
C SER A 69 16.63 -3.91 -5.22
N ALA A 70 16.55 -4.49 -4.02
CA ALA A 70 17.73 -4.96 -3.33
C ALA A 70 18.55 -5.78 -4.34
N GLU A 71 19.66 -5.22 -4.81
CA GLU A 71 20.61 -5.97 -5.60
C GLU A 71 21.20 -7.01 -4.67
N ASN A 72 20.88 -8.28 -4.93
CA ASN A 72 21.81 -9.36 -4.62
C ASN A 72 23.12 -9.03 -5.35
N GLY A 73 24.03 -8.40 -4.62
CA GLY A 73 25.44 -8.24 -4.95
C GLY A 73 25.74 -7.66 -6.33
N ALA A 74 25.61 -6.33 -6.48
CA ALA A 74 26.60 -5.65 -7.32
C ALA A 74 27.99 -6.04 -6.79
N LYS A 75 28.87 -6.55 -7.68
CA LYS A 75 30.23 -6.98 -7.29
C LYS A 75 30.92 -5.84 -6.52
N GLY A 76 31.02 -5.98 -5.20
CA GLY A 76 31.70 -5.03 -4.32
C GLY A 76 30.86 -4.40 -3.20
N VAL A 77 29.53 -4.56 -3.17
CA VAL A 77 28.70 -4.03 -2.07
C VAL A 77 28.52 -5.07 -0.96
N ALA A 78 28.72 -4.67 0.29
CA ALA A 78 28.63 -5.59 1.43
C ALA A 78 27.22 -6.20 1.59
N GLN A 79 27.18 -7.51 1.89
CA GLN A 79 25.94 -8.22 2.19
C GLN A 79 25.36 -7.77 3.53
N TRP A 80 24.04 -7.61 3.60
CA TRP A 80 23.32 -7.24 4.81
C TRP A 80 22.22 -8.25 5.13
N SER A 81 21.73 -8.25 6.37
CA SER A 81 20.56 -9.03 6.78
C SER A 81 19.82 -8.31 7.91
N TYR A 82 18.74 -8.89 8.43
CA TYR A 82 18.00 -8.29 9.54
C TYR A 82 18.55 -8.67 10.92
N SER A 83 19.54 -9.57 11.02
CA SER A 83 20.07 -10.03 12.31
C SER A 83 21.52 -10.49 12.24
N GLY A 84 22.14 -10.77 13.40
CA GLY A 84 23.53 -11.24 13.47
C GLY A 84 24.54 -10.16 13.08
N SER A 85 25.73 -10.57 12.62
CA SER A 85 26.85 -9.66 12.36
C SER A 85 26.64 -8.72 11.17
N THR A 86 25.65 -9.00 10.32
CA THR A 86 25.23 -8.13 9.20
C THR A 86 23.84 -7.53 9.43
N GLY A 87 23.35 -7.56 10.67
CA GLY A 87 22.03 -7.09 11.09
C GLY A 87 21.84 -5.57 11.02
N ALA A 88 20.61 -5.13 11.27
CA ALA A 88 20.18 -3.75 11.09
C ALA A 88 21.01 -2.73 11.90
N GLU A 89 21.46 -3.10 13.09
CA GLU A 89 22.30 -2.28 13.96
C GLU A 89 23.71 -2.06 13.37
N ALA A 90 24.17 -2.96 12.50
CA ALA A 90 25.51 -2.92 11.91
C ALA A 90 25.54 -2.31 10.50
N TRP A 91 24.40 -2.14 9.82
CA TRP A 91 24.32 -1.76 8.40
C TRP A 91 25.22 -0.60 8.01
N GLY A 92 25.22 0.49 8.79
CA GLY A 92 26.01 1.68 8.47
C GLY A 92 27.54 1.51 8.56
N THR A 93 28.01 0.34 9.02
CA THR A 93 29.44 -0.01 9.10
C THR A 93 29.85 -1.09 8.09
N LEU A 94 28.89 -1.74 7.42
CA LEU A 94 29.18 -2.83 6.49
C LEU A 94 29.82 -2.33 5.18
N ASP A 95 29.37 -1.16 4.72
CA ASP A 95 29.82 -0.55 3.47
C ASP A 95 29.77 0.98 3.59
N ALA A 96 30.70 1.67 2.92
CA ALA A 96 30.70 3.14 2.91
C ALA A 96 29.40 3.72 2.29
N SER A 97 28.81 3.03 1.31
CA SER A 97 27.54 3.41 0.71
C SER A 97 26.34 3.31 1.67
N TYR A 98 26.49 2.61 2.80
CA TYR A 98 25.44 2.43 3.81
C TYR A 98 25.56 3.41 4.99
N ALA A 99 26.52 4.33 4.97
CA ALA A 99 26.80 5.25 6.07
C ALA A 99 25.56 6.01 6.59
N THR A 100 24.59 6.31 5.71
CA THR A 100 23.32 6.96 6.06
C THR A 100 22.50 6.13 7.05
N CYS A 101 22.59 4.79 7.02
CA CYS A 101 21.91 3.91 7.97
C CYS A 101 22.32 4.16 9.42
N ALA A 102 23.54 4.65 9.68
CA ALA A 102 24.03 4.98 11.02
C ALA A 102 23.99 6.49 11.33
N THR A 103 24.22 7.33 10.32
CA THR A 103 24.41 8.79 10.51
C THR A 103 23.15 9.61 10.25
N GLY A 104 22.19 9.06 9.51
CA GLY A 104 20.93 9.71 9.14
C GLY A 104 20.12 10.16 10.36
N LYS A 105 19.35 11.23 10.19
CA LYS A 105 18.51 11.85 11.23
C LYS A 105 17.02 11.82 10.91
N ALA A 106 16.67 11.48 9.68
CA ALA A 106 15.31 11.28 9.20
C ALA A 106 15.09 9.82 8.76
N GLN A 107 15.58 8.87 9.57
CA GLN A 107 15.49 7.44 9.28
C GLN A 107 14.09 6.86 9.54
N THR A 108 13.73 5.82 8.79
CA THR A 108 12.48 5.06 8.85
C THR A 108 12.82 3.59 9.16
N PRO A 109 11.96 2.83 9.89
CA PRO A 109 10.63 3.21 10.39
C PRO A 109 10.67 4.05 11.65
N ILE A 110 9.53 4.65 12.02
CA ILE A 110 9.35 5.37 13.29
C ILE A 110 8.12 4.86 14.03
N ASP A 111 8.08 5.09 15.34
CA ASP A 111 6.84 4.97 16.10
C ASP A 111 5.97 6.20 15.84
N ILE A 112 4.77 5.99 15.31
CA ILE A 112 3.84 7.06 15.00
C ILE A 112 3.19 7.55 16.30
N THR A 113 3.68 8.69 16.78
CA THR A 113 3.21 9.36 17.99
C THR A 113 3.20 10.89 17.81
N GLY A 114 2.47 11.60 18.67
CA GLY A 114 2.49 13.07 18.69
C GLY A 114 2.09 13.72 17.36
N THR A 115 1.07 13.17 16.71
CA THR A 115 0.65 13.61 15.38
C THR A 115 -0.04 14.98 15.41
N VAL A 116 0.12 15.74 14.33
CA VAL A 116 -0.52 17.05 14.16
C VAL A 116 -1.54 16.98 13.04
N GLY A 117 -2.79 17.27 13.37
CA GLY A 117 -3.88 17.35 12.39
C GLY A 117 -3.61 18.41 11.33
N LYS A 118 -3.78 18.06 10.05
CA LYS A 118 -3.59 18.97 8.93
C LYS A 118 -4.49 18.60 7.76
N ASP A 119 -4.95 19.61 7.04
CA ASP A 119 -5.61 19.41 5.76
C ASP A 119 -4.56 19.06 4.69
N LEU A 120 -4.35 17.76 4.48
CA LEU A 120 -3.43 17.24 3.47
C LEU A 120 -4.22 16.93 2.19
N PRO A 121 -3.61 17.01 1.00
CA PRO A 121 -4.26 16.53 -0.22
C PRO A 121 -4.66 15.06 -0.11
N ASP A 122 -5.75 14.67 -0.78
CA ASP A 122 -6.15 13.27 -0.86
C ASP A 122 -5.10 12.41 -1.57
N LEU A 123 -5.04 11.14 -1.17
CA LEU A 123 -4.33 10.11 -1.91
C LEU A 123 -5.30 9.50 -2.91
N ALA A 124 -5.05 9.74 -4.19
CA ALA A 124 -5.83 9.19 -5.29
C ALA A 124 -5.02 8.11 -6.00
N PHE A 125 -5.39 6.85 -5.75
CA PHE A 125 -4.75 5.68 -6.35
C PHE A 125 -5.43 5.31 -7.66
N ALA A 126 -4.62 5.04 -8.69
CA ALA A 126 -5.07 4.54 -9.98
C ALA A 126 -4.19 3.35 -10.39
N TYR A 127 -4.22 2.29 -9.57
CA TYR A 127 -3.50 1.05 -9.90
C TYR A 127 -4.30 0.21 -10.88
N GLN A 128 -3.58 -0.37 -11.83
CA GLN A 128 -4.15 -1.21 -12.87
C GLN A 128 -3.97 -2.69 -12.50
N PRO A 129 -4.95 -3.56 -12.80
CA PRO A 129 -4.74 -5.00 -12.74
C PRO A 129 -3.65 -5.42 -13.73
N GLY A 130 -2.86 -6.42 -13.35
CA GLY A 130 -1.87 -6.98 -14.24
C GLY A 130 -1.17 -8.18 -13.63
N ILE A 131 -0.52 -8.95 -14.50
CA ILE A 131 0.38 -10.02 -14.07
C ILE A 131 1.61 -9.36 -13.47
N SER A 132 1.89 -9.70 -12.22
CA SER A 132 3.09 -9.25 -11.52
C SER A 132 4.07 -10.41 -11.38
N GLN A 133 5.35 -10.12 -11.24
CA GLN A 133 6.33 -11.15 -10.85
C GLN A 133 6.63 -11.00 -9.36
N LEU A 134 6.34 -12.05 -8.59
CA LEU A 134 6.83 -12.15 -7.22
C LEU A 134 8.27 -12.63 -7.24
N VAL A 135 9.12 -11.90 -6.52
CA VAL A 135 10.54 -12.19 -6.35
C VAL A 135 10.82 -12.28 -4.86
N ASN A 136 11.39 -13.39 -4.43
CA ASN A 136 12.07 -13.45 -3.16
C ASN A 136 13.52 -13.03 -3.38
N ASN A 137 13.89 -11.88 -2.84
CA ASN A 137 15.23 -11.30 -2.98
C ASN A 137 16.13 -11.58 -1.77
N GLY A 138 15.78 -12.57 -0.92
CA GLY A 138 16.49 -12.89 0.31
C GLY A 138 16.13 -12.01 1.52
N HIS A 139 15.44 -10.89 1.30
CA HIS A 139 15.06 -9.93 2.36
C HIS A 139 13.54 -9.73 2.48
N THR A 140 12.81 -9.89 1.40
CA THR A 140 11.35 -9.78 1.36
C THR A 140 10.80 -10.52 0.14
N VAL A 141 9.46 -10.61 0.07
CA VAL A 141 8.74 -10.92 -1.16
C VAL A 141 8.38 -9.59 -1.81
N GLN A 142 8.88 -9.36 -3.01
CA GLN A 142 8.62 -8.15 -3.79
C GLN A 142 7.76 -8.52 -5.00
N ALA A 143 6.69 -7.77 -5.23
CA ALA A 143 5.91 -7.81 -6.45
C ALA A 143 6.37 -6.70 -7.41
N ASN A 144 6.97 -7.10 -8.53
CA ASN A 144 7.26 -6.19 -9.63
C ASN A 144 5.98 -5.98 -10.44
N VAL A 145 5.52 -4.73 -10.53
CA VAL A 145 4.27 -4.40 -11.22
C VAL A 145 4.53 -3.94 -12.66
N PRO A 146 3.57 -4.16 -13.59
CA PRO A 146 3.59 -3.51 -14.89
C PRO A 146 3.52 -1.98 -14.76
N ALA A 147 4.06 -1.28 -15.76
CA ALA A 147 3.94 0.17 -15.84
C ALA A 147 2.48 0.63 -15.99
N GLY A 148 2.18 1.84 -15.52
CA GLY A 148 0.87 2.49 -15.70
C GLY A 148 0.06 2.68 -14.41
N SER A 149 0.46 2.05 -13.31
CA SER A 149 -0.12 2.28 -11.98
C SER A 149 0.46 3.53 -11.33
N VAL A 150 -0.39 4.42 -10.82
CA VAL A 150 0.06 5.70 -10.23
C VAL A 150 -0.66 6.06 -8.93
N LEU A 151 0.01 6.85 -8.10
CA LEU A 151 -0.52 7.58 -6.96
C LEU A 151 -0.50 9.08 -7.26
N ARG A 152 -1.61 9.77 -7.03
CA ARG A 152 -1.69 11.23 -7.10
C ARG A 152 -1.98 11.82 -5.73
N THR A 153 -1.30 12.92 -5.40
CA THR A 153 -1.54 13.68 -4.18
C THR A 153 -1.16 15.15 -4.39
N GLY A 154 -2.16 16.03 -4.26
CA GLY A 154 -2.00 17.44 -4.63
C GLY A 154 -1.60 17.58 -6.11
N THR A 155 -0.47 18.25 -6.37
CA THR A 155 0.10 18.39 -7.71
C THR A 155 1.09 17.28 -8.07
N ALA A 156 1.42 16.39 -7.13
CA ALA A 156 2.39 15.33 -7.34
C ALA A 156 1.74 14.08 -7.95
N THR A 157 2.45 13.46 -8.88
CA THR A 157 2.12 12.14 -9.44
C THR A 157 3.34 11.24 -9.28
N TYR A 158 3.15 10.07 -8.67
CA TYR A 158 4.18 9.06 -8.51
C TYR A 158 3.75 7.77 -9.22
N THR A 159 4.66 7.20 -10.00
CA THR A 159 4.47 5.89 -10.65
C THR A 159 4.81 4.78 -9.68
N LEU A 160 3.93 3.80 -9.50
CA LEU A 160 4.17 2.60 -8.70
C LEU A 160 5.24 1.75 -9.38
N LEU A 161 6.26 1.35 -8.63
CA LEU A 161 7.38 0.55 -9.11
C LEU A 161 7.28 -0.90 -8.65
N GLN A 162 6.95 -1.09 -7.37
CA GLN A 162 6.82 -2.39 -6.74
C GLN A 162 6.03 -2.25 -5.43
N TYR A 163 5.58 -3.37 -4.88
CA TYR A 163 5.23 -3.46 -3.47
C TYR A 163 5.86 -4.68 -2.80
N HIS A 164 6.11 -4.61 -1.50
CA HIS A 164 6.76 -5.67 -0.73
C HIS A 164 6.29 -5.70 0.72
N PHE A 165 6.70 -6.71 1.48
CA PHE A 165 6.14 -7.06 2.78
C PHE A 165 7.17 -7.11 3.89
N HIS A 166 6.75 -6.74 5.09
CA HIS A 166 7.49 -6.90 6.33
C HIS A 166 6.61 -7.58 7.38
N ALA A 167 7.18 -8.57 8.07
CA ALA A 167 6.58 -9.23 9.21
C ALA A 167 7.60 -9.33 10.37
N PRO A 168 7.34 -8.71 11.54
CA PRO A 168 6.17 -7.86 11.86
C PRO A 168 6.17 -6.54 11.08
N SER A 169 5.23 -5.64 11.38
CA SER A 169 5.25 -4.28 10.84
C SER A 169 6.55 -3.56 11.17
N GLU A 170 7.04 -2.74 10.25
CA GLU A 170 8.21 -1.90 10.49
C GLU A 170 7.81 -0.70 11.36
N HIS A 171 6.72 -0.03 11.00
CA HIS A 171 6.14 1.03 11.83
C HIS A 171 5.42 0.44 13.04
N THR A 172 5.44 1.21 14.12
CA THR A 172 4.51 1.05 15.24
C THR A 172 3.60 2.27 15.32
N ILE A 173 2.45 2.13 15.98
CA ILE A 173 1.54 3.24 16.26
C ILE A 173 1.32 3.28 17.76
N ASN A 174 1.75 4.35 18.43
CA ASN A 174 1.74 4.46 19.90
C ASN A 174 2.39 3.25 20.59
N GLY A 175 3.54 2.81 20.08
CA GLY A 175 4.29 1.66 20.57
C GLY A 175 3.69 0.30 20.20
N GLN A 176 2.54 0.25 19.52
CA GLN A 176 1.92 -1.00 19.10
C GLN A 176 2.48 -1.48 17.76
N SER A 177 3.03 -2.70 17.76
CA SER A 177 3.40 -3.44 16.54
C SER A 177 2.21 -4.22 15.98
N PHE A 178 2.25 -4.48 14.68
CA PHE A 178 1.25 -5.22 13.92
C PHE A 178 1.89 -6.43 13.24
N PRO A 179 1.12 -7.48 12.91
CA PRO A 179 1.68 -8.71 12.37
C PRO A 179 2.34 -8.56 11.00
N LEU A 180 1.92 -7.58 10.20
CA LEU A 180 2.40 -7.40 8.83
C LEU A 180 2.25 -5.94 8.39
N GLU A 181 3.18 -5.48 7.58
CA GLU A 181 3.13 -4.20 6.87
C GLU A 181 3.51 -4.39 5.40
N MET A 182 2.82 -3.70 4.50
CA MET A 182 3.16 -3.67 3.08
C MET A 182 3.58 -2.26 2.67
N HIS A 183 4.63 -2.18 1.87
CA HIS A 183 5.13 -0.93 1.29
C HIS A 183 4.87 -0.90 -0.20
N PHE A 184 4.15 0.11 -0.67
CA PHE A 184 3.99 0.43 -2.09
C PHE A 184 4.98 1.54 -2.44
N VAL A 185 6.01 1.20 -3.22
CA VAL A 185 7.10 2.12 -3.56
C VAL A 185 6.82 2.78 -4.88
N HIS A 186 6.84 4.11 -4.87
CA HIS A 186 6.58 4.93 -6.04
C HIS A 186 7.73 5.91 -6.30
N ARG A 187 7.79 6.41 -7.53
CA ARG A 187 8.74 7.44 -7.95
C ARG A 187 8.07 8.46 -8.85
N ASP A 188 8.34 9.74 -8.65
CA ASP A 188 7.89 10.80 -9.55
C ASP A 188 8.88 11.05 -10.70
N GLU A 189 8.52 11.96 -11.61
CA GLU A 189 9.36 12.31 -12.78
C GLU A 189 10.71 12.91 -12.40
N ALA A 190 10.81 13.59 -11.24
CA ALA A 190 12.05 14.12 -10.70
C ALA A 190 12.92 13.07 -9.98
N GLY A 191 12.45 11.82 -9.91
CA GLY A 191 13.14 10.72 -9.26
C GLY A 191 12.94 10.64 -7.74
N ARG A 192 12.09 11.50 -7.15
CA ARG A 192 11.77 11.49 -5.71
C ARG A 192 10.90 10.28 -5.39
N LEU A 193 11.15 9.67 -4.23
CA LEU A 193 10.42 8.49 -3.79
C LEU A 193 9.25 8.86 -2.88
N GLY A 194 8.12 8.20 -3.13
CA GLY A 194 6.95 8.21 -2.25
C GLY A 194 6.60 6.78 -1.87
N VAL A 195 6.48 6.48 -0.58
CA VAL A 195 6.10 5.15 -0.10
C VAL A 195 4.78 5.23 0.65
N VAL A 196 3.83 4.41 0.23
CA VAL A 196 2.59 4.20 0.98
C VAL A 196 2.76 2.94 1.82
N GLY A 197 2.65 3.10 3.13
CA GLY A 197 2.65 1.98 4.07
C GLY A 197 1.22 1.54 4.40
N VAL A 198 0.99 0.24 4.43
CA VAL A 198 -0.30 -0.36 4.81
C VAL A 198 -0.07 -1.36 5.92
N ILE A 199 -0.62 -1.04 7.10
CA ILE A 199 -0.62 -1.94 8.24
C ILE A 199 -1.73 -2.99 8.06
N TYR A 200 -1.40 -4.24 8.37
CA TYR A 200 -2.37 -5.34 8.42
C TYR A 200 -2.54 -5.84 9.85
N LYS A 201 -3.76 -6.18 10.23
CA LYS A 201 -4.10 -6.74 11.54
C LYS A 201 -4.89 -8.04 11.38
N VAL A 202 -4.93 -8.84 12.44
CA VAL A 202 -5.81 -10.02 12.50
C VAL A 202 -7.27 -9.57 12.44
N GLY A 203 -8.05 -10.19 11.57
CA GLY A 203 -9.48 -9.90 11.36
C GLY A 203 -10.10 -10.79 10.27
N ALA A 204 -10.97 -10.22 9.45
CA ALA A 204 -11.58 -10.92 8.33
C ALA A 204 -10.56 -11.39 7.28
N THR A 205 -10.90 -12.45 6.54
CA THR A 205 -10.13 -12.91 5.39
C THR A 205 -10.14 -11.88 4.28
N ASN A 206 -8.98 -11.63 3.66
CA ASN A 206 -8.89 -10.84 2.42
C ASN A 206 -8.62 -11.76 1.21
N PRO A 207 -9.59 -11.97 0.30
CA PRO A 207 -9.41 -12.87 -0.84
C PRO A 207 -8.28 -12.49 -1.80
N ALA A 208 -7.96 -11.19 -1.92
CA ALA A 208 -6.84 -10.75 -2.75
C ALA A 208 -5.49 -11.23 -2.19
N TYR A 209 -5.38 -11.31 -0.87
CA TYR A 209 -4.20 -11.81 -0.19
C TYR A 209 -4.02 -13.32 -0.39
N ASP A 210 -5.10 -14.10 -0.54
CA ASP A 210 -5.03 -15.55 -0.82
C ASP A 210 -4.32 -15.83 -2.15
N THR A 211 -4.60 -15.04 -3.18
CA THR A 211 -3.88 -15.11 -4.46
C THR A 211 -2.38 -14.88 -4.27
N LEU A 212 -2.00 -13.97 -3.37
CA LEU A 212 -0.60 -13.68 -3.11
C LEU A 212 0.09 -14.81 -2.33
N VAL A 213 -0.49 -15.25 -1.21
CA VAL A 213 0.12 -16.31 -0.39
C VAL A 213 0.19 -17.66 -1.13
N GLY A 214 -0.81 -17.93 -1.98
CA GLY A 214 -0.86 -19.14 -2.80
C GLY A 214 0.22 -19.20 -3.89
N ASN A 215 0.79 -18.05 -4.28
CA ASN A 215 1.80 -17.95 -5.34
C ASN A 215 3.17 -17.48 -4.83
N LEU A 216 3.42 -17.56 -3.51
CA LEU A 216 4.68 -17.10 -2.94
C LEU A 216 5.89 -17.85 -3.56
N PRO A 217 6.90 -17.11 -4.03
CA PRO A 217 8.07 -17.68 -4.68
C PRO A 217 8.87 -18.57 -3.71
N PRO A 218 9.67 -19.51 -4.21
CA PRO A 218 10.58 -20.32 -3.40
C PRO A 218 11.44 -19.49 -2.44
N ALA A 219 11.87 -20.10 -1.32
CA ALA A 219 12.59 -19.42 -0.24
C ALA A 219 13.99 -18.91 -0.60
N THR A 220 14.58 -19.36 -1.72
CA THR A 220 15.92 -18.97 -2.16
C THR A 220 15.87 -18.53 -3.61
N ASP A 221 16.21 -17.26 -3.88
CA ASP A 221 16.24 -16.62 -5.21
C ASP A 221 15.01 -16.93 -6.09
N GLY A 222 13.86 -17.14 -5.43
CA GLY A 222 12.66 -17.64 -6.05
C GLY A 222 11.97 -16.56 -6.88
N LYS A 223 11.45 -16.96 -8.04
CA LYS A 223 10.51 -16.15 -8.82
C LYS A 223 9.24 -16.96 -9.05
N ALA A 224 8.10 -16.28 -9.02
CA ALA A 224 6.82 -16.84 -9.36
C ALA A 224 5.96 -15.78 -10.03
N ASP A 225 5.20 -16.17 -11.05
CA ASP A 225 4.22 -15.27 -11.64
C ASP A 225 3.00 -15.19 -10.72
N LEU A 226 2.56 -13.98 -10.43
CA LEU A 226 1.30 -13.72 -9.77
C LEU A 226 0.23 -13.56 -10.86
N PRO A 227 -0.83 -14.39 -10.86
CA PRO A 227 -1.98 -14.16 -11.72
C PRO A 227 -2.50 -12.73 -11.59
N SER A 228 -3.19 -12.25 -12.63
CA SER A 228 -3.64 -10.86 -12.68
C SER A 228 -4.36 -10.44 -11.39
N LEU A 229 -3.74 -9.51 -10.66
CA LEU A 229 -4.22 -8.97 -9.40
C LEU A 229 -4.26 -7.45 -9.52
N ASN A 230 -5.35 -6.82 -9.07
CA ASN A 230 -5.37 -5.37 -8.92
C ASN A 230 -4.79 -4.98 -7.55
N PRO A 231 -3.66 -4.25 -7.47
CA PRO A 231 -3.06 -3.87 -6.19
C PRO A 231 -3.99 -3.00 -5.33
N MET A 232 -5.01 -2.35 -5.91
CA MET A 232 -6.06 -1.65 -5.14
C MET A 232 -6.75 -2.55 -4.11
N THR A 233 -6.86 -3.85 -4.39
CA THR A 233 -7.54 -4.82 -3.51
C THR A 233 -6.74 -5.16 -2.24
N LEU A 234 -5.48 -4.72 -2.19
CA LEU A 234 -4.60 -4.84 -1.04
C LEU A 234 -4.60 -3.58 -0.16
N LEU A 235 -5.24 -2.49 -0.60
CA LEU A 235 -5.40 -1.25 0.15
C LEU A 235 -6.67 -1.27 1.03
N PRO A 236 -6.75 -0.46 2.10
CA PRO A 236 -7.98 -0.26 2.85
C PRO A 236 -9.02 0.51 2.02
N THR A 237 -10.26 0.58 2.51
CA THR A 237 -11.33 1.35 1.85
C THR A 237 -11.27 2.86 2.13
N GLN A 238 -10.44 3.27 3.10
CA GLN A 238 -10.26 4.66 3.51
C GLN A 238 -8.77 5.01 3.51
N PHE A 239 -8.43 6.19 2.96
CA PHE A 239 -7.05 6.59 2.74
C PHE A 239 -6.57 7.74 3.63
N GLY A 240 -7.24 7.98 4.78
CA GLY A 240 -6.70 8.84 5.82
C GLY A 240 -5.31 8.33 6.24
N ASN A 241 -4.35 9.24 6.44
CA ASN A 241 -2.93 8.84 6.49
C ASN A 241 -2.10 9.74 7.42
N TYR A 242 -0.98 9.17 7.84
CA TYR A 242 0.13 9.87 8.47
C TYR A 242 1.19 10.19 7.42
N GLN A 243 1.69 11.42 7.39
CA GLN A 243 2.75 11.83 6.47
C GLN A 243 3.95 12.41 7.20
N TYR A 244 5.13 12.00 6.76
CA TYR A 244 6.41 12.54 7.24
C TYR A 244 7.52 12.28 6.23
N GLN A 245 8.62 13.04 6.33
CA GLN A 245 9.83 12.81 5.55
C GLN A 245 10.72 11.80 6.27
N GLY A 246 11.07 10.73 5.56
CA GLY A 246 11.79 9.59 6.09
C GLY A 246 12.88 9.08 5.15
N SER A 247 13.19 7.80 5.27
CA SER A 247 14.19 7.09 4.48
C SER A 247 13.64 5.80 3.88
N LEU A 248 14.45 5.14 3.06
CA LEU A 248 14.32 3.70 2.86
C LEU A 248 14.58 2.95 4.18
N THR A 249 13.91 1.82 4.37
CA THR A 249 14.04 0.96 5.57
C THR A 249 15.09 -0.15 5.41
N THR A 250 15.76 -0.19 4.28
CA THR A 250 16.86 -1.10 3.97
C THR A 250 18.06 -0.30 3.45
N PRO A 251 19.28 -0.85 3.51
CA PRO A 251 20.45 -0.20 2.92
C PRO A 251 20.23 0.19 1.45
N PRO A 252 20.66 1.39 1.02
CA PRO A 252 21.55 2.33 1.71
C PRO A 252 20.86 3.30 2.70
N CYS A 253 19.60 3.07 3.07
CA CYS A 253 18.82 3.90 3.98
C CYS A 253 18.72 5.37 3.56
N SER A 254 18.68 5.62 2.25
CA SER A 254 18.58 6.97 1.66
C SER A 254 17.40 7.74 2.23
N GLU A 255 17.66 8.95 2.72
CA GLU A 255 16.64 9.89 3.20
C GLU A 255 15.96 10.64 2.06
N GLY A 256 14.94 11.45 2.38
CA GLY A 256 14.17 12.23 1.40
C GLY A 256 13.00 11.45 0.80
N VAL A 257 12.58 10.37 1.45
CA VAL A 257 11.41 9.58 1.06
C VAL A 257 10.16 10.18 1.70
N GLN A 258 9.15 10.50 0.89
CA GLN A 258 7.84 10.89 1.39
C GLN A 258 7.08 9.64 1.86
N TRP A 259 6.89 9.51 3.16
CA TRP A 259 6.08 8.43 3.73
C TRP A 259 4.63 8.85 3.87
N MET A 260 3.73 7.94 3.52
CA MET A 260 2.27 8.06 3.63
C MET A 260 1.72 6.76 4.23
N LEU A 261 1.73 6.64 5.56
CA LEU A 261 1.24 5.46 6.26
C LEU A 261 -0.29 5.55 6.41
N LEU A 262 -1.04 4.63 5.80
CA LEU A 262 -2.50 4.63 5.90
C LEU A 262 -2.94 4.29 7.34
N ARG A 263 -3.88 5.08 7.87
CA ARG A 263 -4.37 4.92 9.25
C ARG A 263 -5.28 3.71 9.41
N THR A 264 -6.06 3.41 8.37
CA THR A 264 -7.03 2.31 8.39
C THR A 264 -6.29 1.01 8.06
N PRO A 265 -6.15 0.07 9.02
CA PRO A 265 -5.49 -1.19 8.73
C PRO A 265 -6.35 -2.07 7.82
N VAL A 266 -5.70 -2.94 7.06
CA VAL A 266 -6.37 -4.02 6.33
C VAL A 266 -6.45 -5.25 7.23
N GLU A 267 -7.55 -5.98 7.15
CA GLU A 267 -7.72 -7.22 7.91
C GLU A 267 -7.26 -8.42 7.12
N LEU A 268 -6.56 -9.34 7.80
CA LEU A 268 -6.23 -10.68 7.32
C LEU A 268 -6.63 -11.68 8.39
N SER A 269 -7.05 -12.87 7.98
CA SER A 269 -7.25 -13.95 8.95
C SER A 269 -5.92 -14.37 9.58
N GLN A 270 -5.99 -14.96 10.78
CA GLN A 270 -4.82 -15.54 11.44
C GLN A 270 -4.09 -16.55 10.54
N GLY A 271 -4.84 -17.34 9.76
CA GLY A 271 -4.30 -18.32 8.83
C GLY A 271 -3.53 -17.67 7.67
N GLN A 272 -4.03 -16.56 7.13
CA GLN A 272 -3.35 -15.80 6.07
C GLN A 272 -2.02 -15.22 6.56
N ILE A 273 -2.02 -14.59 7.74
CA ILE A 273 -0.80 -14.08 8.37
C ILE A 273 0.18 -15.23 8.63
N GLY A 274 -0.30 -16.35 9.18
CA GLY A 274 0.51 -17.54 9.44
C GLY A 274 1.15 -18.12 8.17
N ALA A 275 0.40 -18.20 7.07
CA ALA A 275 0.90 -18.73 5.80
C ALA A 275 2.06 -17.91 5.23
N PHE A 276 2.02 -16.58 5.38
CA PHE A 276 3.12 -15.71 4.99
C PHE A 276 4.29 -15.83 5.97
N THR A 277 4.03 -15.63 7.27
CA THR A 277 5.07 -15.58 8.31
C THR A 277 5.81 -16.90 8.54
N ALA A 278 5.20 -18.04 8.21
CA ALA A 278 5.88 -19.33 8.21
C ALA A 278 7.04 -19.40 7.19
N ARG A 279 7.03 -18.55 6.16
CA ARG A 279 8.06 -18.49 5.11
C ARG A 279 8.90 -17.21 5.18
N TYR A 280 8.30 -16.12 5.62
CA TYR A 280 8.86 -14.78 5.59
C TYR A 280 8.55 -14.05 6.91
N ALA A 281 9.52 -14.04 7.82
CA ALA A 281 9.41 -13.37 9.12
C ALA A 281 10.74 -12.75 9.55
N ASN A 282 10.67 -11.87 10.55
CA ASN A 282 11.79 -11.15 11.14
C ASN A 282 12.56 -10.31 10.12
N ASN A 283 11.83 -9.71 9.18
CA ASN A 283 12.38 -8.84 8.15
C ASN A 283 11.98 -7.37 8.35
N ALA A 284 11.84 -6.94 9.60
CA ALA A 284 11.53 -5.56 9.97
C ALA A 284 12.77 -4.90 10.59
N ARG A 285 13.15 -3.73 10.09
CA ARG A 285 14.15 -2.87 10.70
C ARG A 285 13.62 -2.35 12.05
N PRO A 286 14.46 -2.25 13.10
CA PRO A 286 14.06 -1.62 14.35
C PRO A 286 13.60 -0.16 14.16
N ILE A 287 12.68 0.28 15.03
CA ILE A 287 12.23 1.67 15.10
C ILE A 287 13.41 2.63 15.25
N GLN A 288 13.38 3.69 14.46
CA GLN A 288 14.35 4.77 14.46
C GLN A 288 13.80 5.98 15.25
N PRO A 289 14.66 6.80 15.87
CA PRO A 289 14.21 7.98 16.59
C PRO A 289 13.43 8.94 15.68
N GLN A 290 12.22 9.35 16.09
CA GLN A 290 11.46 10.37 15.36
C GLN A 290 12.24 11.71 15.27
N GLY A 291 12.98 12.05 16.32
CA GLY A 291 13.78 13.29 16.37
C GLY A 291 12.89 14.53 16.35
N THR A 292 13.24 15.51 15.52
CA THR A 292 12.49 16.78 15.38
C THR A 292 11.38 16.71 14.33
N ARG A 293 11.16 15.56 13.70
CA ARG A 293 10.16 15.40 12.64
C ARG A 293 8.75 15.50 13.21
N ILE A 294 7.91 16.24 12.50
CA ILE A 294 6.47 16.33 12.77
C ILE A 294 5.76 15.32 11.87
N VAL A 295 4.98 14.44 12.48
CA VAL A 295 4.07 13.55 11.74
C VAL A 295 2.75 14.27 11.53
N GLN A 296 2.41 14.54 10.27
CA GLN A 296 1.14 15.17 9.89
C GLN A 296 0.06 14.09 9.79
N GLN A 297 -1.15 14.39 10.24
CA GLN A 297 -2.29 13.48 10.20
C GLN A 297 -3.43 14.13 9.43
N LYS A 298 -3.93 13.43 8.40
CA LYS A 298 -5.22 13.71 7.76
C LYS A 298 -6.28 12.77 8.30
#